data_AF-A0A1W1CIE7-F1
#
_entry.id   AF-A0A1W1CIE7-F1
#
_cell.length_a   1.000
_cell.length_b   1.000
_cell.length_c   1.000
_cell.angle_alpha   90.00
_cell.angle_beta   90.00
_cell.angle_gamma   90.00
#
_symmetry.space_group_name_H-M   'P 1'
#
loop_
_entity.id
_entity.type
_entity.pdbx_description
1 polymer ?
#
loop_
_entity_poly.entity_id
_entity_poly.type
_entity_poly.pdbx_seq_one_letter_code
_entity_poly.pdbx_strand_id
1 'polypeptide(L)'
;MHKPTLLIKLLKEPLLHFLLIGFGFFVLFSQMNPKEENTTKPIIHIKKSIINEIAMTFREENKKEATKEELEVLVKQRIREEVLANEAMAMGLNTEDKVIRHRLAEKMSYLFEDVAILEDPSEAILKAYFKENAKQFKENAKYEDIEAEIKEAWINYTQAKENELFYESLKSRYTIQMDDI
;
A
#
# COMPACT_ATOMS: atom_id res chain seq x y z
N MET A 1 15.03 3.91 -69.26
CA MET A 1 15.21 3.96 -67.79
C MET A 1 13.84 3.97 -67.14
N HIS A 2 13.45 2.96 -66.36
CA HIS A 2 12.55 3.07 -65.19
C HIS A 2 12.54 1.68 -64.53
N LYS A 3 12.97 1.58 -63.27
CA LYS A 3 13.16 0.33 -62.52
C LYS A 3 11.86 -0.03 -61.78
N PRO A 4 11.08 -1.05 -62.19
CA PRO A 4 9.95 -1.55 -61.41
C PRO A 4 10.38 -2.65 -60.42
N THR A 5 11.66 -2.74 -60.08
CA THR A 5 12.23 -3.87 -59.33
C THR A 5 12.31 -3.65 -57.83
N LEU A 6 12.09 -2.43 -57.31
CA LEU A 6 12.16 -2.14 -55.87
C LEU A 6 10.89 -2.58 -55.12
N LEU A 7 9.71 -2.38 -55.71
CA LEU A 7 8.42 -2.77 -55.12
C LEU A 7 8.30 -4.29 -54.92
N ILE A 8 8.73 -5.08 -55.89
CA ILE A 8 8.69 -6.56 -55.82
C ILE A 8 9.77 -7.08 -54.84
N LYS A 9 10.84 -6.32 -54.62
CA LYS A 9 11.90 -6.67 -53.66
C LYS A 9 11.44 -6.45 -52.22
N LEU A 10 10.79 -5.31 -51.96
CA LEU A 10 10.17 -5.00 -50.65
C LEU A 10 9.15 -6.08 -50.25
N LEU A 11 8.32 -6.54 -51.18
CA LEU A 11 7.34 -7.61 -50.92
C LEU A 11 7.95 -8.98 -50.61
N LYS A 12 9.26 -9.18 -50.78
CA LYS A 12 9.97 -10.42 -50.43
C LYS A 12 10.79 -10.29 -49.16
N GLU A 13 10.83 -9.11 -48.54
CA GLU A 13 11.57 -8.90 -47.31
C GLU A 13 10.76 -9.40 -46.10
N PRO A 14 11.34 -10.29 -45.26
CA PRO A 14 10.65 -10.82 -44.09
C PRO A 14 10.29 -9.70 -43.07
N LEU A 15 11.05 -8.60 -43.06
CA LEU A 15 10.80 -7.44 -42.21
C LEU A 15 9.46 -6.76 -42.55
N LEU A 16 9.11 -6.65 -43.84
CA LEU A 16 7.85 -6.04 -44.27
C LEU A 16 6.64 -6.86 -43.83
N HIS A 17 6.75 -8.20 -43.89
CA HIS A 17 5.70 -9.10 -43.43
C HIS A 17 5.51 -8.98 -41.91
N PHE A 18 6.61 -8.94 -41.15
CA PHE A 18 6.55 -8.72 -39.71
C PHE A 18 5.87 -7.40 -39.36
N LEU A 19 6.21 -6.31 -40.07
CA LEU A 19 5.59 -5.00 -39.88
C LEU A 19 4.08 -5.03 -40.20
N LEU A 20 3.69 -5.66 -41.31
CA LEU A 20 2.30 -5.76 -41.73
C LEU A 20 1.47 -6.62 -40.77
N ILE A 21 2.03 -7.73 -40.29
CA ILE A 21 1.40 -8.59 -39.29
C ILE A 21 1.26 -7.82 -37.97
N GLY A 22 2.31 -7.13 -37.52
CA GLY A 22 2.29 -6.28 -36.33
C GLY A 22 1.27 -5.15 -36.43
N PHE A 23 1.19 -4.48 -37.58
CA PHE A 23 0.18 -3.46 -37.86
C PHE A 23 -1.23 -4.05 -37.87
N GLY A 24 -1.41 -5.23 -38.47
CA GLY A 24 -2.67 -5.97 -38.44
C GLY A 24 -3.11 -6.27 -37.02
N PHE A 25 -2.23 -6.82 -36.18
CA PHE A 25 -2.51 -7.05 -34.76
C PHE A 25 -2.79 -5.76 -34.01
N PHE A 26 -2.04 -4.67 -34.27
CA PHE A 26 -2.26 -3.38 -33.63
C PHE A 26 -3.66 -2.82 -33.94
N VAL A 27 -4.10 -2.89 -35.21
CA VAL A 27 -5.45 -2.46 -35.62
C VAL A 27 -6.52 -3.36 -34.99
N LEU A 28 -6.35 -4.69 -35.06
CA LEU A 28 -7.28 -5.65 -34.44
C LEU A 28 -7.40 -5.41 -32.93
N PHE A 29 -6.27 -5.23 -32.24
CA PHE A 29 -6.24 -4.98 -30.81
C PHE A 29 -6.83 -3.63 -30.45
N SER A 30 -6.58 -2.58 -31.25
CA SER A 30 -7.19 -1.26 -31.07
C SER A 30 -8.71 -1.26 -31.30
N GLN A 31 -9.23 -2.19 -32.10
CA GLN A 31 -10.65 -2.30 -32.39
C GLN A 31 -11.38 -3.23 -31.40
N MET A 32 -10.69 -4.23 -30.85
CA MET A 32 -11.20 -5.10 -29.79
C MET A 32 -11.10 -4.49 -28.39
N ASN A 33 -10.08 -3.66 -28.16
CA ASN A 33 -9.95 -2.79 -27.00
C ASN A 33 -10.13 -1.34 -27.48
N PRO A 34 -11.36 -0.91 -27.85
CA PRO A 34 -11.60 0.52 -27.92
C PRO A 34 -11.13 1.05 -26.58
N LYS A 35 -10.29 2.11 -26.58
CA LYS A 35 -10.08 2.89 -25.37
C LYS A 35 -11.47 3.06 -24.81
N GLU A 36 -11.75 2.49 -23.65
CA GLU A 36 -12.96 2.83 -22.94
C GLU A 36 -12.83 4.33 -22.73
N GLU A 37 -13.46 5.11 -23.61
CA GLU A 37 -14.08 6.34 -23.20
C GLU A 37 -15.06 5.88 -22.12
N ASN A 38 -14.52 5.73 -20.91
CA ASN A 38 -15.26 5.70 -19.69
C ASN A 38 -15.91 7.08 -19.61
N THR A 39 -16.97 7.30 -20.40
CA THR A 39 -17.79 8.51 -20.38
C THR A 39 -18.48 8.65 -19.02
N THR A 40 -18.50 7.58 -18.24
CA THR A 40 -18.83 7.57 -16.82
C THR A 40 -17.68 8.21 -16.04
N LYS A 41 -17.89 9.45 -15.61
CA LYS A 41 -16.96 10.13 -14.68
C LYS A 41 -16.73 9.23 -13.45
N PRO A 42 -15.50 9.11 -12.94
CA PRO A 42 -15.23 8.40 -11.70
C PRO A 42 -16.13 8.92 -10.58
N ILE A 43 -16.76 8.01 -9.84
CA ILE A 43 -17.67 8.36 -8.74
C ILE A 43 -16.86 8.41 -7.44
N ILE A 44 -16.82 9.58 -6.81
CA ILE A 44 -16.25 9.76 -5.46
C ILE A 44 -17.37 9.50 -4.43
N HIS A 45 -17.22 8.43 -3.64
CA HIS A 45 -18.17 8.06 -2.59
C HIS A 45 -17.76 8.64 -1.23
N ILE A 46 -18.38 9.75 -0.81
CA ILE A 46 -18.25 10.24 0.56
C ILE A 46 -19.22 9.45 1.45
N LYS A 47 -18.70 8.44 2.14
CA LYS A 47 -19.47 7.59 3.07
C LYS A 47 -19.91 8.38 4.30
N LYS A 48 -21.03 7.97 4.91
CA LYS A 48 -21.50 8.53 6.19
C LYS A 48 -20.46 8.43 7.31
N SER A 49 -19.62 7.39 7.31
CA SER A 49 -18.52 7.24 8.27
C SER A 49 -17.52 8.39 8.20
N ILE A 50 -17.17 8.86 6.99
CA ILE A 50 -16.27 10.00 6.79
C ILE A 50 -16.93 11.29 7.29
N ILE A 51 -18.23 11.46 7.05
CA ILE A 51 -18.96 12.64 7.55
C ILE A 51 -18.99 12.64 9.09
N ASN A 52 -19.20 11.48 9.70
CA ASN A 52 -19.17 11.33 11.15
C ASN A 52 -17.77 11.59 11.72
N GLU A 53 -16.72 11.11 11.06
CA GLU A 53 -15.32 11.38 11.42
C GLU A 53 -15.03 12.88 11.38
N ILE A 54 -15.39 13.57 10.30
CA ILE A 54 -15.24 15.04 10.19
C ILE A 54 -15.96 15.76 11.33
N ALA A 55 -17.20 15.35 11.65
CA ALA A 55 -17.97 15.93 12.74
C ALA A 55 -17.34 15.64 14.11
N MET A 56 -16.77 14.45 14.29
CA MET A 56 -16.07 14.04 15.51
C MET A 56 -14.80 14.85 15.72
N THR A 57 -13.94 14.96 14.70
CA THR A 57 -12.73 15.78 14.73
C THR A 57 -13.06 17.24 15.03
N PHE A 58 -14.08 17.81 14.35
CA PHE A 58 -14.51 19.17 14.62
C PHE A 58 -14.93 19.35 16.08
N ARG A 59 -15.68 18.40 16.63
CA ARG A 59 -16.11 18.42 18.03
C ARG A 59 -14.92 18.34 18.99
N GLU A 60 -13.95 17.49 18.71
CA GLU A 60 -12.76 17.33 19.54
C GLU A 60 -11.90 18.59 19.57
N GLU A 61 -11.74 19.26 18.42
CA GLU A 61 -10.96 20.49 18.27
C GLU A 61 -11.68 21.71 18.85
N ASN A 62 -12.98 21.85 18.59
CA ASN A 62 -13.75 23.07 18.92
C ASN A 62 -14.56 22.94 20.22
N LYS A 63 -14.58 21.74 20.82
CA LYS A 63 -15.37 21.39 22.03
C LYS A 63 -16.88 21.71 21.88
N LYS A 64 -17.40 21.71 20.65
CA LYS A 64 -18.81 21.97 20.31
C LYS A 64 -19.24 21.15 19.09
N GLU A 65 -20.54 20.99 18.90
CA GLU A 65 -21.07 20.42 17.66
C GLU A 65 -20.90 21.37 16.48
N ALA A 66 -20.64 20.82 15.30
CA ALA A 66 -20.67 21.58 14.05
C ALA A 66 -22.11 21.96 13.69
N THR A 67 -22.33 23.19 13.24
CA THR A 67 -23.58 23.51 12.54
C THR A 67 -23.63 22.80 11.19
N LYS A 68 -24.81 22.79 10.57
CA LYS A 68 -24.97 22.18 9.25
C LYS A 68 -24.07 22.87 8.21
N GLU A 69 -23.99 24.19 8.26
CA GLU A 69 -23.19 25.01 7.34
C GLU A 69 -21.70 24.78 7.54
N GLU A 70 -21.23 24.72 8.80
CA GLU A 70 -19.84 24.38 9.13
C GLU A 70 -19.48 22.98 8.61
N LEU A 71 -20.35 21.99 8.83
CA LEU A 71 -20.14 20.62 8.37
C LEU A 71 -20.12 20.54 6.83
N GLU A 72 -21.00 21.28 6.13
CA GLU A 72 -21.01 21.34 4.67
C GLU A 72 -19.71 21.91 4.10
N VAL A 73 -19.11 22.92 4.75
CA VAL A 73 -17.81 23.47 4.35
C VAL A 73 -16.71 22.43 4.49
N LEU A 74 -16.66 21.72 5.61
CA LEU A 74 -15.66 20.67 5.85
C LEU A 74 -15.80 19.50 4.88
N VAL A 75 -17.03 19.09 4.59
CA VAL A 75 -17.30 18.05 3.58
C VAL A 75 -16.87 18.51 2.18
N LYS A 76 -17.11 19.78 1.80
CA LYS A 76 -16.62 20.33 0.53
C LYS A 76 -15.08 20.31 0.45
N GLN A 77 -14.41 20.61 1.55
CA GLN A 77 -12.95 20.51 1.63
C GLN A 77 -12.48 19.06 1.42
N ARG A 78 -13.14 18.10 2.08
CA ARG A 78 -12.85 16.66 1.90
C ARG A 78 -13.06 16.21 0.46
N ILE A 79 -14.12 16.67 -0.19
CA ILE A 79 -14.37 16.37 -1.62
C ILE A 79 -13.25 16.94 -2.49
N ARG A 80 -12.82 18.19 -2.23
CA ARG A 80 -11.72 18.80 -2.97
C ARG A 80 -10.43 18.00 -2.84
N GLU A 81 -10.12 17.55 -1.62
CA GLU A 81 -8.97 16.69 -1.35
C GLU A 81 -9.04 15.39 -2.14
N GLU A 82 -10.17 14.68 -2.10
CA GLU A 82 -10.39 13.43 -2.84
C GLU A 82 -10.22 13.61 -4.36
N VAL A 83 -10.76 14.70 -4.92
CA VAL A 83 -10.59 15.01 -6.35
C VAL A 83 -9.11 15.19 -6.69
N LEU A 84 -8.39 15.99 -5.90
CA LEU A 84 -6.97 16.27 -6.14
C LEU A 84 -6.10 15.02 -5.94
N ALA A 85 -6.37 14.22 -4.92
CA ALA A 85 -5.65 12.98 -4.66
C ALA A 85 -5.84 11.96 -5.79
N ASN A 86 -7.06 11.79 -6.29
CA ASN A 86 -7.35 10.89 -7.40
C ASN A 86 -6.66 11.35 -8.69
N GLU A 87 -6.66 12.65 -8.98
CA GLU A 87 -5.95 13.17 -10.15
C GLU A 87 -4.43 13.02 -9.99
N ALA A 88 -3.88 13.27 -8.79
CA ALA A 88 -2.47 13.06 -8.51
C ALA A 88 -2.04 11.59 -8.74
N MET A 89 -2.87 10.63 -8.33
CA MET A 89 -2.66 9.21 -8.63
C MET A 89 -2.76 8.91 -10.12
N ALA A 90 -3.74 9.48 -10.83
CA ALA A 90 -3.91 9.30 -12.27
C ALA A 90 -2.72 9.86 -13.08
N MET A 91 -2.11 10.94 -12.60
CA MET A 91 -0.88 11.53 -13.15
C MET A 91 0.40 10.81 -12.71
N GLY A 92 0.31 9.80 -11.84
CA GLY A 92 1.48 9.06 -11.33
C GLY A 92 2.37 9.86 -10.38
N LEU A 93 1.86 10.92 -9.74
CA LEU A 93 2.66 11.74 -8.82
C LEU A 93 3.09 10.99 -7.54
N ASN A 94 2.54 9.79 -7.30
CA ASN A 94 2.83 8.96 -6.14
C ASN A 94 4.01 7.99 -6.31
N THR A 95 4.50 7.75 -7.52
CA THR A 95 5.47 6.65 -7.77
C THR A 95 6.93 7.07 -7.51
N GLU A 96 7.34 8.24 -8.00
CA GLU A 96 8.73 8.70 -7.92
C GLU A 96 9.02 9.57 -6.69
N ASP A 97 7.99 10.01 -5.98
CA ASP A 97 8.16 10.83 -4.79
C ASP A 97 8.62 9.99 -3.59
N LYS A 98 9.83 10.29 -3.09
CA LYS A 98 10.43 9.60 -1.94
C LYS A 98 9.61 9.78 -0.67
N VAL A 99 9.02 10.95 -0.45
CA VAL A 99 8.20 11.24 0.74
C VAL A 99 6.94 10.40 0.69
N ILE A 100 6.24 10.34 -0.44
CA ILE A 100 5.04 9.52 -0.60
C ILE A 100 5.37 8.04 -0.41
N ARG A 101 6.42 7.52 -1.05
CA ARG A 101 6.87 6.13 -0.86
C ARG A 101 7.17 5.81 0.60
N HIS A 102 7.88 6.71 1.28
CA HIS A 102 8.23 6.51 2.69
C HIS A 102 6.98 6.49 3.57
N ARG A 103 6.06 7.44 3.38
CA ARG A 103 4.79 7.51 4.13
C ARG A 103 3.91 6.28 3.91
N LEU A 104 3.87 5.75 2.69
CA LEU A 104 3.15 4.50 2.39
C LEU A 104 3.79 3.30 3.09
N ALA A 105 5.12 3.23 3.10
CA ALA A 105 5.85 2.19 3.82
C ALA A 105 5.59 2.27 5.33
N GLU A 106 5.70 3.46 5.94
CA GLU A 106 5.37 3.70 7.36
C GLU A 106 3.92 3.28 7.67
N LYS A 107 2.96 3.73 6.86
CA LYS A 107 1.54 3.38 7.06
C LYS A 107 1.30 1.88 6.94
N MET A 108 2.00 1.19 6.05
CA MET A 108 1.91 -0.26 5.94
C MET A 108 2.51 -0.92 7.19
N SER A 109 3.65 -0.43 7.70
CA SER A 109 4.25 -0.95 8.94
C SER A 109 3.31 -0.82 10.15
N TYR A 110 2.63 0.33 10.30
CA TYR A 110 1.73 0.57 11.44
C TYR A 110 0.51 -0.35 11.51
N LEU A 111 0.02 -0.87 10.37
CA LEU A 111 -1.14 -1.78 10.39
C LEU A 111 -0.89 -3.08 11.17
N PHE A 112 0.37 -3.38 11.52
CA PHE A 112 0.75 -4.61 12.20
C PHE A 112 1.25 -4.38 13.62
N GLU A 113 1.75 -3.18 13.93
CA GLU A 113 2.15 -2.81 15.30
C GLU A 113 0.96 -2.84 16.28
N ASP A 114 -0.26 -2.55 15.82
CA ASP A 114 -1.46 -2.48 16.67
C ASP A 114 -2.28 -3.79 16.74
N VAL A 115 -1.97 -4.82 15.93
CA VAL A 115 -2.85 -6.00 15.73
C VAL A 115 -2.45 -7.23 16.57
N ALA A 116 -1.22 -7.27 17.09
CA ALA A 116 -0.74 -8.33 17.98
C ALA A 116 -0.69 -7.77 19.41
N ILE A 117 -1.54 -8.14 20.37
CA ILE A 117 -1.83 -9.49 20.88
C ILE A 117 -3.25 -9.45 21.48
N LEU A 118 -4.17 -10.29 20.97
CA LEU A 118 -5.52 -10.44 21.53
C LEU A 118 -5.58 -11.47 22.68
N GLU A 119 -4.56 -12.32 22.85
CA GLU A 119 -4.52 -13.35 23.89
C GLU A 119 -3.31 -13.22 24.81
N ASP A 120 -3.56 -13.10 26.10
CA ASP A 120 -2.53 -12.97 27.13
C ASP A 120 -1.67 -14.25 27.22
N PRO A 121 -0.32 -14.17 27.25
CA PRO A 121 0.53 -15.37 27.33
C PRO A 121 0.27 -16.12 28.64
N SER A 122 0.20 -17.45 28.54
CA SER A 122 0.12 -18.29 29.72
C SER A 122 1.42 -18.26 30.54
N GLU A 123 1.32 -18.50 31.85
CA GLU A 123 2.48 -18.57 32.76
C GLU A 123 3.55 -19.56 32.28
N ALA A 124 3.14 -20.68 31.67
CA ALA A 124 4.07 -21.67 31.12
C ALA A 124 4.92 -21.11 29.97
N ILE A 125 4.33 -20.27 29.11
CA ILE A 125 5.03 -19.60 28.01
C ILE A 125 6.05 -18.60 28.56
N LEU A 126 5.66 -17.79 29.54
CA LEU A 126 6.54 -16.80 30.16
C LEU A 126 7.73 -17.45 30.87
N LYS A 127 7.50 -18.55 31.61
CA LYS A 127 8.59 -19.31 32.25
C LYS A 127 9.56 -19.94 31.24
N ALA A 128 9.05 -20.47 30.13
CA ALA A 128 9.88 -20.99 29.05
C ALA A 128 10.71 -19.88 28.40
N TYR A 129 10.08 -18.75 28.08
CA TYR A 129 10.74 -17.58 27.50
C TYR A 129 11.84 -17.04 28.42
N PHE A 130 11.55 -16.90 29.72
CA PHE A 130 12.52 -16.47 30.72
C PHE A 130 13.74 -17.40 30.79
N LYS A 131 13.52 -18.71 30.74
CA LYS A 131 14.61 -19.70 30.77
C LYS A 131 15.49 -19.64 29.51
N GLU A 132 14.88 -19.50 28.34
CA GLU A 132 15.59 -19.44 27.06
C GLU A 132 16.34 -18.12 26.86
N ASN A 133 15.81 -17.03 27.42
CA ASN A 133 16.32 -15.67 27.27
C ASN A 133 16.94 -15.12 28.56
N ALA A 134 17.38 -15.99 29.48
CA ALA A 134 17.88 -15.61 30.81
C ALA A 134 18.99 -14.54 30.79
N LYS A 135 19.77 -14.44 29.70
CA LYS A 135 20.82 -13.43 29.50
C LYS A 135 20.30 -12.00 29.27
N GLN A 136 19.03 -11.85 28.89
CA GLN A 136 18.40 -10.54 28.67
C GLN A 136 17.91 -9.91 29.97
N PHE A 137 17.79 -10.71 31.04
CA PHE A 137 17.32 -10.29 32.34
C PHE A 137 18.48 -10.15 33.34
N LYS A 138 18.24 -9.47 34.46
CA LYS A 138 19.25 -9.30 35.51
C LYS A 138 19.76 -10.66 36.02
N GLU A 139 21.07 -10.74 36.25
CA GLU A 139 21.72 -11.93 36.79
C GLU A 139 21.13 -12.28 38.16
N ASN A 140 20.67 -13.53 38.32
CA ASN A 140 19.94 -14.06 39.49
C ASN A 140 18.53 -13.49 39.74
N ALA A 141 17.89 -12.85 38.76
CA ALA A 141 16.47 -12.50 38.88
C ALA A 141 15.58 -13.74 39.07
N LYS A 142 14.59 -13.66 39.94
CA LYS A 142 13.56 -14.70 40.11
C LYS A 142 12.35 -14.36 39.26
N TYR A 143 11.71 -15.38 38.70
CA TYR A 143 10.54 -15.22 37.83
C TYR A 143 9.45 -14.36 38.47
N GLU A 144 9.15 -14.62 39.74
CA GLU A 144 8.08 -13.96 40.50
C GLU A 144 8.33 -12.45 40.69
N ASP A 145 9.60 -12.04 40.71
CA ASP A 145 10.00 -10.65 40.94
C ASP A 145 9.98 -9.80 39.66
N ILE A 146 10.02 -10.43 38.48
CA ILE A 146 10.15 -9.77 37.17
C ILE A 146 9.13 -10.26 36.13
N GLU A 147 8.04 -10.91 36.55
CA GLU A 147 7.03 -11.45 35.64
C GLU A 147 6.49 -10.40 34.66
N ALA A 148 6.24 -9.17 35.11
CA ALA A 148 5.77 -8.08 34.25
C ALA A 148 6.80 -7.70 33.17
N GLU A 149 8.09 -7.66 33.53
CA GLU A 149 9.19 -7.37 32.60
C GLU A 149 9.35 -8.51 31.58
N ILE A 150 9.24 -9.77 32.04
CA ILE A 150 9.27 -10.95 31.17
C ILE A 150 8.09 -10.92 30.19
N LYS A 151 6.90 -10.55 30.68
CA LYS A 151 5.69 -10.44 29.86
C LYS A 151 5.84 -9.35 28.81
N GLU A 152 6.30 -8.16 29.17
CA GLU A 152 6.54 -7.08 28.21
C GLU A 152 7.62 -7.45 27.18
N ALA A 153 8.72 -8.05 27.62
CA ALA A 153 9.77 -8.54 26.73
C ALA A 153 9.26 -9.61 25.77
N TRP A 154 8.41 -10.54 26.25
CA TRP A 154 7.78 -11.56 25.41
C TRP A 154 6.81 -10.95 24.39
N ILE A 155 6.00 -9.96 24.80
CA ILE A 155 5.09 -9.23 23.91
C ILE A 155 5.89 -8.60 22.77
N ASN A 156 6.93 -7.82 23.12
CA ASN A 156 7.77 -7.13 22.14
C ASN A 156 8.48 -8.12 21.20
N TYR A 157 9.02 -9.22 21.75
CA TYR A 157 9.65 -10.28 20.95
C TYR A 157 8.67 -10.93 19.97
N THR A 158 7.46 -11.26 20.45
CA THR A 158 6.44 -11.92 19.64
C THR A 158 5.95 -11.01 18.54
N GLN A 159 5.65 -9.75 18.86
CA GLN A 159 5.30 -8.72 17.88
C GLN A 159 6.39 -8.54 16.82
N ALA A 160 7.66 -8.40 17.23
CA ALA A 160 8.77 -8.26 16.28
C ALA A 160 8.89 -9.47 15.35
N LYS A 161 8.73 -10.68 15.88
CA LYS A 161 8.76 -11.92 15.10
C LYS A 161 7.61 -12.00 14.11
N GLU A 162 6.39 -11.65 14.53
CA GLU A 162 5.21 -11.63 13.65
C GLU A 162 5.34 -10.58 12.56
N ASN A 163 5.83 -9.38 12.90
CA ASN A 163 6.11 -8.31 11.95
C ASN A 163 7.13 -8.75 10.89
N GLU A 164 8.20 -9.44 11.29
CA GLU A 164 9.22 -9.98 10.37
C GLU A 164 8.63 -11.06 9.45
N LEU A 165 7.88 -12.02 10.01
CA LEU A 165 7.22 -13.06 9.22
C LEU A 165 6.25 -12.47 8.19
N PHE A 166 5.52 -11.43 8.59
CA PHE A 166 4.63 -10.72 7.70
C PHE A 166 5.38 -9.95 6.62
N TYR A 167 6.45 -9.24 6.96
CA TYR A 167 7.31 -8.58 5.97
C TYR A 167 7.83 -9.58 4.93
N GLU A 168 8.34 -10.73 5.37
CA GLU A 168 8.79 -11.80 4.46
C GLU A 168 7.63 -12.34 3.62
N SER A 169 6.42 -12.44 4.17
CA SER A 169 5.22 -12.79 3.38
C SER A 169 4.92 -11.77 2.28
N LEU A 170 5.05 -10.46 2.56
CA LEU A 170 4.86 -9.41 1.56
C LEU A 170 5.95 -9.45 0.50
N LYS A 171 7.19 -9.57 0.94
CA LYS A 171 8.39 -9.63 0.10
C LYS A 171 8.34 -10.80 -0.86
N SER A 172 7.80 -11.95 -0.45
CA SER A 172 7.62 -13.13 -1.31
C SER A 172 6.78 -12.87 -2.57
N ARG A 173 5.97 -11.79 -2.59
CA ARG A 173 5.16 -11.39 -3.75
C ARG A 173 5.96 -10.66 -4.84
N TYR A 174 7.23 -10.34 -4.59
CA TYR A 174 8.07 -9.54 -5.47
C TYR A 174 9.34 -10.29 -5.87
N THR A 175 9.77 -10.09 -7.11
CA THR A 175 11.14 -10.44 -7.54
C THR A 175 11.99 -9.19 -7.40
N ILE A 176 13.03 -9.25 -6.55
CA ILE A 176 13.92 -8.12 -6.32
C ILE A 176 15.11 -8.25 -7.28
N GLN A 177 15.23 -7.30 -8.19
CA GLN A 177 16.39 -7.12 -9.06
C GLN A 177 17.12 -5.87 -8.59
N MET A 178 18.42 -5.97 -8.38
CA MET A 178 19.29 -4.84 -8.04
C MET A 178 20.27 -4.66 -9.20
N ASP A 179 20.47 -3.42 -9.62
CA ASP A 179 21.58 -3.09 -10.51
C ASP A 179 22.91 -3.27 -9.76
N ASP A 180 23.97 -3.58 -10.49
CA ASP A 180 25.32 -3.71 -9.90
C ASP A 180 25.69 -2.43 -9.15
N ILE A 181 26.10 -2.59 -7.88
CA ILE A 181 26.51 -1.50 -6.97
C ILE A 181 27.97 -1.13 -7.21
#